data_AF-A0AA38GED8-F1
#
_entry.id   AF-A0AA38GED8-F1
#
_cell.length_a   1.000
_cell.length_b   1.000
_cell.length_c   1.000
_cell.angle_alpha   90.00
_cell.angle_beta   90.00
_cell.angle_gamma   90.00
#
_symmetry.space_group_name_H-M   'P 1'
#
loop_
_entity.id
_entity.type
_entity.pdbx_description
1 polymer ?
#
loop_
_entity_poly.entity_id
_entity_poly.type
_entity_poly.pdbx_seq_one_letter_code
_entity_poly.pdbx_strand_id
1 'polypeptide(L)'
;MSTGQKQRIAIARAMIKNPPIFLLDEATSALDAESEKVVQQALNRASMGTTTIVVPHRLSTIQNANKIVVVQRGQFIESGFQEDLLNQSDGVYKMLWSMQQQHHQSIEEEKIIGQEAGTAYTRTSNLKRLSNYGLSTYLEDRSVRSNGGVGKPSSFYKLLALSSPEWKKAIVGSTCALLFGAVQPIYAFFLGSMISTFLSSRDEIEDKVIVPPMGELITKRIRESMLAKVLTFEVGWFDQEDISSGAIRSMLANEANV
;
A
#
# COMPACT_ATOMS: atom_id res chain seq x y z
N MET A 1 16.99 -15.67 -1.11
CA MET A 1 17.22 -15.93 0.34
C MET A 1 16.65 -17.30 0.69
N SER A 2 17.44 -18.17 1.31
CA SER A 2 16.99 -19.47 1.82
C SER A 2 15.95 -19.32 2.95
N THR A 3 15.07 -20.30 3.11
CA THR A 3 14.08 -20.36 4.20
C THR A 3 14.75 -20.24 5.58
N GLY A 4 15.88 -20.93 5.80
CA GLY A 4 16.66 -20.82 7.03
C GLY A 4 17.23 -19.41 7.27
N GLN A 5 17.62 -18.67 6.23
CA GLN A 5 18.05 -17.27 6.37
C GLN A 5 16.88 -16.36 6.80
N LYS A 6 15.69 -16.54 6.20
CA LYS A 6 14.47 -15.81 6.59
C LYS A 6 14.10 -16.11 8.05
N GLN A 7 14.20 -17.38 8.47
CA GLN A 7 13.92 -17.82 9.85
C GLN A 7 14.91 -17.21 10.85
N ARG A 8 16.23 -17.22 10.57
CA ARG A 8 17.23 -16.55 11.42
C ARG A 8 16.98 -15.04 11.59
N ILE A 9 16.58 -14.35 10.52
CA ILE A 9 16.24 -12.92 10.58
C ILE A 9 14.99 -12.68 11.44
N ALA A 10 13.98 -13.55 11.34
CA ALA A 10 12.79 -13.48 12.18
C ALA A 10 13.12 -13.68 13.67
N ILE A 11 13.96 -14.67 14.00
CA ILE A 11 14.45 -14.93 15.36
C ILE A 11 15.24 -13.73 15.90
N ALA A 12 16.20 -13.19 15.13
CA ALA A 12 16.98 -12.03 15.53
C ALA A 12 16.08 -10.81 15.82
N ARG A 13 15.07 -10.56 14.98
CA ARG A 13 14.07 -9.49 15.21
C ARG A 13 13.27 -9.71 16.49
N ALA A 14 12.91 -10.95 16.81
CA ALA A 14 12.17 -11.28 18.03
C ALA A 14 13.05 -11.12 19.28
N MET A 15 14.31 -11.56 19.24
CA MET A 15 15.30 -11.36 20.30
C MET A 15 15.56 -9.87 20.58
N ILE A 16 15.75 -9.05 19.54
CA ILE A 16 15.95 -7.59 19.68
C ILE A 16 14.75 -6.91 20.34
N LYS A 17 13.53 -7.43 20.14
CA LYS A 17 12.30 -6.89 20.75
C LYS A 17 12.19 -7.18 22.26
N ASN A 18 12.92 -8.18 22.77
CA ASN A 18 12.89 -8.65 24.16
C ASN A 18 11.47 -8.70 24.78
N PRO A 19 10.54 -9.50 24.22
CA PRO A 19 9.15 -9.52 24.67
C PRO A 19 9.00 -10.24 26.03
N PRO A 20 8.02 -9.85 26.87
CA PRO A 20 7.79 -10.52 28.17
C PRO A 20 7.30 -11.96 28.03
N ILE A 21 6.64 -12.27 26.90
CA ILE A 21 6.20 -13.61 26.51
C ILE A 21 6.84 -13.92 25.16
N PHE A 22 7.56 -15.04 25.06
CA PHE A 22 8.30 -15.44 23.87
C PHE A 22 7.70 -16.73 23.30
N LEU A 23 7.10 -16.66 22.11
CA LEU A 23 6.45 -17.80 21.46
C LEU A 23 7.36 -18.34 20.35
N LEU A 24 7.71 -19.62 20.44
CA LEU A 24 8.59 -20.30 19.50
C LEU A 24 7.86 -21.48 18.86
N ASP A 25 7.20 -21.22 17.73
CA ASP A 25 6.52 -22.22 16.91
C ASP A 25 7.47 -22.72 15.82
N GLU A 26 7.89 -23.98 15.93
CA GLU A 26 8.86 -24.68 15.07
C GLU A 26 10.12 -23.86 14.67
N ALA A 27 10.60 -23.01 15.58
CA ALA A 27 11.58 -21.96 15.29
C ALA A 27 12.93 -22.43 14.72
N THR A 28 13.24 -23.73 14.75
CA THR A 28 14.48 -24.33 14.23
C THR A 28 14.28 -25.26 13.03
N SER A 29 13.04 -25.44 12.53
CA SER A 29 12.71 -26.48 11.55
C SER A 29 13.43 -26.36 10.20
N ALA A 30 13.64 -25.14 9.68
CA ALA A 30 14.28 -24.90 8.38
C ALA A 30 15.77 -24.50 8.51
N LEU A 31 16.44 -24.83 9.61
CA LEU A 31 17.86 -24.60 9.82
C LEU A 31 18.74 -25.83 9.47
N ASP A 32 19.97 -25.54 9.09
CA ASP A 32 21.09 -26.50 9.03
C ASP A 32 21.56 -26.90 10.45
N ALA A 33 22.16 -28.09 10.58
CA ALA A 33 22.43 -28.69 11.89
C ALA A 33 23.52 -27.96 12.70
N GLU A 34 24.47 -27.32 12.02
CA GLU A 34 25.48 -26.46 12.65
C GLU A 34 24.82 -25.21 13.24
N SER A 35 24.05 -24.49 12.43
CA SER A 35 23.43 -23.24 12.86
C SER A 35 22.24 -23.44 13.80
N GLU A 36 21.58 -24.61 13.75
CA GLU A 36 20.58 -25.02 14.74
C GLU A 36 21.17 -24.96 16.16
N LYS A 37 22.38 -25.50 16.38
CA LYS A 37 23.05 -25.47 17.70
C LYS A 37 23.34 -24.04 18.16
N VAL A 38 23.84 -23.18 17.26
CA VAL A 38 24.14 -21.77 17.57
C VAL A 38 22.87 -20.98 17.90
N VAL A 39 21.81 -21.18 17.11
CA VAL A 39 20.52 -20.49 17.31
C VAL A 39 19.80 -21.02 18.55
N GLN A 40 19.87 -22.32 18.85
CA GLN A 40 19.32 -22.89 20.08
C GLN A 40 20.01 -22.31 21.32
N GLN A 41 21.34 -22.14 21.31
CA GLN A 41 22.04 -21.45 22.40
C GLN A 41 21.59 -19.99 22.56
N ALA A 42 21.33 -19.28 21.45
CA ALA A 42 20.82 -17.92 21.47
C ALA A 42 19.38 -17.83 22.01
N LEU A 43 18.50 -18.77 21.62
CA LEU A 43 17.13 -18.88 22.10
C LEU A 43 17.07 -19.23 23.60
N ASN A 44 17.93 -20.15 24.06
CA ASN A 44 18.06 -20.48 25.48
C ASN A 44 18.47 -19.24 26.30
N ARG A 45 19.40 -18.42 25.79
CA ARG A 45 19.79 -17.16 26.45
C ARG A 45 18.67 -16.12 26.46
N ALA A 46 17.94 -15.97 25.36
CA ALA A 46 16.79 -15.05 25.28
C ALA A 46 15.59 -15.49 26.14
N SER A 47 15.49 -16.78 26.47
CA SER A 47 14.47 -17.33 27.36
C SER A 47 14.76 -17.11 28.85
N MET A 48 15.96 -16.66 29.21
CA MET A 48 16.29 -16.35 30.61
C MET A 48 15.55 -15.08 31.05
N GLY A 49 14.59 -15.22 31.97
CA GLY A 49 13.81 -14.10 32.51
C GLY A 49 12.61 -13.67 31.66
N THR A 50 12.28 -14.41 30.59
CA THR A 50 11.05 -14.22 29.79
C THR A 50 10.15 -15.46 29.90
N THR A 51 8.84 -15.31 29.71
CA THR A 51 7.93 -16.47 29.69
C THR A 51 7.96 -17.11 28.30
N THR A 52 8.82 -18.10 28.10
CA THR A 52 8.92 -18.80 26.80
C THR A 52 7.95 -19.97 26.70
N ILE A 53 7.16 -20.02 25.63
CA ILE A 53 6.38 -21.19 25.21
C ILE A 53 6.96 -21.70 23.90
N VAL A 54 7.27 -23.00 23.84
CA VAL A 54 7.87 -23.63 22.66
C VAL A 54 6.97 -24.74 22.15
N VAL A 55 6.70 -24.73 20.84
CA VAL A 55 6.09 -25.84 20.09
C VAL A 55 7.18 -26.35 19.13
N PRO A 56 7.89 -27.43 19.47
CA PRO A 56 9.07 -27.83 18.71
C PRO A 56 8.83 -29.07 17.84
N HIS A 57 9.33 -29.01 16.61
CA HIS A 57 9.46 -30.16 15.72
C HIS A 57 10.61 -31.11 16.15
N ARG A 58 11.44 -30.71 17.12
CA ARG A 58 12.64 -31.44 17.57
C ARG A 58 12.70 -31.57 19.09
N LEU A 59 12.77 -32.80 19.60
CA LEU A 59 12.90 -33.06 21.04
C LEU A 59 14.18 -32.49 21.66
N SER A 60 15.25 -32.27 20.89
CA SER A 60 16.45 -31.56 21.33
C SER A 60 16.14 -30.16 21.88
N THR A 61 15.14 -29.48 21.32
CA THR A 61 14.66 -28.18 21.81
C THR A 61 13.84 -28.31 23.11
N ILE A 62 13.21 -29.47 23.39
CA ILE A 62 12.44 -29.73 24.61
C ILE A 62 13.34 -29.98 25.83
N GLN A 63 14.55 -30.50 25.65
CA GLN A 63 15.43 -30.96 26.75
C GLN A 63 15.73 -29.94 27.86
N ASN A 64 15.56 -28.64 27.58
CA ASN A 64 15.80 -27.55 28.54
C ASN A 64 14.50 -26.95 29.10
N ALA A 65 13.33 -27.53 28.81
CA ALA A 65 12.04 -27.00 29.25
C ALA A 65 11.78 -27.29 30.74
N ASN A 66 11.39 -26.27 31.50
CA ASN A 66 11.08 -26.43 32.93
C ASN A 66 9.81 -27.24 33.18
N LYS A 67 8.85 -27.23 32.23
CA LYS A 67 7.63 -28.02 32.29
C LYS A 67 7.21 -28.40 30.87
N ILE A 68 6.86 -29.66 30.68
CA ILE A 68 6.35 -30.19 29.43
C ILE A 68 4.82 -30.34 29.57
N VAL A 69 4.09 -30.05 28.49
CA VAL A 69 2.65 -30.25 28.37
C VAL A 69 2.39 -30.98 27.07
N VAL A 70 1.72 -32.13 27.13
CA VAL A 70 1.36 -32.92 25.94
C VAL A 70 -0.12 -32.75 25.64
N VAL A 71 -0.41 -32.42 24.39
CA VAL A 71 -1.75 -32.23 23.85
C VAL A 71 -1.97 -33.27 22.75
N GLN A 72 -3.07 -34.01 22.82
CA GLN A 72 -3.46 -34.99 21.81
C GLN A 72 -4.89 -34.70 21.35
N ARG A 73 -5.11 -34.57 20.03
CA ARG A 73 -6.43 -34.26 19.44
C ARG A 73 -7.10 -33.01 20.06
N GLY A 74 -6.30 -32.01 20.44
CA GLY A 74 -6.77 -30.76 21.07
C GLY A 74 -7.12 -30.88 22.56
N GLN A 75 -6.92 -32.04 23.19
CA GLN A 75 -7.12 -32.24 24.63
C GLN A 75 -5.78 -32.31 25.36
N PHE A 76 -5.73 -31.73 26.56
CA PHE A 76 -4.63 -31.89 27.50
C PHE A 76 -4.58 -33.35 27.99
N ILE A 77 -3.42 -34.00 27.89
CA ILE A 77 -3.24 -35.39 28.32
C ILE A 77 -2.40 -35.46 29.59
N GLU A 78 -1.23 -34.84 29.59
CA GLU A 78 -0.24 -34.96 30.66
C GLU A 78 0.63 -33.70 30.76
N SER A 79 1.15 -33.42 31.95
CA SER A 79 2.18 -32.40 32.15
C SER A 79 3.04 -32.70 33.37
N GLY A 80 4.33 -32.39 33.29
CA GLY A 80 5.27 -32.62 34.38
C GLY A 80 6.68 -32.13 34.02
N PHE A 81 7.65 -32.51 34.84
CA PHE A 81 9.05 -32.44 34.44
C PHE A 81 9.38 -33.59 33.49
N GLN A 82 10.46 -33.46 32.71
CA GLN A 82 10.84 -34.47 31.72
C GLN A 82 11.10 -35.85 32.36
N GLU A 83 11.74 -35.87 33.52
CA GLU A 83 12.08 -37.10 34.25
C GLU A 83 10.82 -37.86 34.68
N ASP A 84 9.82 -37.17 35.24
CA ASP A 84 8.54 -37.75 35.65
C ASP A 84 7.81 -38.40 34.47
N LEU A 85 7.71 -37.69 33.34
CA LEU A 85 7.02 -38.16 32.13
C LEU A 85 7.73 -39.34 31.44
N LEU A 86 9.05 -39.46 31.59
CA LEU A 86 9.81 -40.62 31.08
C LEU A 86 9.73 -41.84 32.01
N ASN A 87 9.56 -41.62 33.31
CA ASN A 87 9.40 -42.69 34.31
C ASN A 87 8.03 -43.36 34.24
N GLN A 88 7.00 -42.66 33.75
CA GLN A 88 5.67 -43.23 33.51
C GLN A 88 5.74 -44.44 32.55
N SER A 89 5.06 -45.53 32.89
CA SER A 89 5.11 -46.78 32.10
C SER A 89 4.35 -46.68 30.77
N ASP A 90 3.26 -45.90 30.75
CA ASP A 90 2.34 -45.72 29.62
C ASP A 90 2.07 -44.21 29.40
N GLY A 91 3.15 -43.45 29.21
CA GLY A 91 3.11 -41.99 28.96
C GLY A 91 3.20 -41.66 27.47
N VAL A 92 2.40 -40.70 26.99
CA VAL A 92 2.36 -40.35 25.56
C VAL A 92 3.67 -39.69 25.11
N TYR A 93 4.26 -38.85 25.97
CA TYR A 93 5.56 -38.23 25.79
C TYR A 93 6.67 -39.26 25.54
N LYS A 94 6.68 -40.33 26.32
CA LYS A 94 7.67 -41.42 26.23
C LYS A 94 7.58 -42.18 24.91
N MET A 95 6.37 -42.41 24.42
CA MET A 95 6.13 -42.99 23.09
C MET A 95 6.62 -42.06 21.97
N LEU A 96 6.32 -40.76 22.04
CA LEU A 96 6.82 -39.78 21.07
C LEU A 96 8.36 -39.68 21.11
N TRP A 97 8.95 -39.76 22.31
CA TRP A 97 10.39 -39.72 22.52
C TRP A 97 11.13 -40.86 21.82
N SER A 98 10.64 -42.10 21.94
CA SER A 98 11.29 -43.25 21.33
C SER A 98 11.20 -43.24 19.80
N MET A 99 10.07 -42.82 19.23
CA MET A 99 9.87 -42.72 17.78
C MET A 99 10.83 -41.74 17.12
N GLN A 100 11.02 -40.55 17.70
CA GLN A 100 11.81 -39.51 17.05
C GLN A 100 13.32 -39.77 17.09
N GLN A 101 13.85 -40.53 18.06
CA GLN A 101 15.26 -40.91 18.07
C GLN A 101 15.65 -41.75 16.84
N GLN A 102 14.71 -42.55 16.30
CA GLN A 102 14.93 -43.34 15.08
C GLN A 102 15.03 -42.48 13.81
N HIS A 103 14.43 -41.28 13.81
CA HIS A 103 14.35 -40.40 12.63
C HIS A 103 15.55 -39.42 12.51
N HIS A 104 16.40 -39.32 13.53
CA HIS A 104 17.55 -38.40 13.47
C HIS A 104 18.72 -38.97 12.63
N GLN A 105 18.89 -40.30 12.64
CA GLN A 105 20.04 -40.97 12.00
C GLN A 105 19.97 -40.99 10.47
N SER A 106 18.80 -40.80 9.85
CA SER A 106 18.62 -40.86 8.39
C SER A 106 18.83 -39.52 7.67
N ILE A 107 18.92 -38.40 8.39
CA ILE A 107 18.95 -37.04 7.81
C ILE A 107 20.40 -36.53 7.59
N GLU A 108 21.38 -37.15 8.24
CA GLU A 108 22.74 -36.59 8.32
C GLU A 108 23.58 -36.86 7.05
N GLU A 109 23.18 -37.80 6.19
CA GLU A 109 23.91 -38.18 4.96
C GLU A 109 23.66 -37.23 3.76
N GLU A 110 22.48 -36.62 3.63
CA GLU A 110 22.15 -35.79 2.45
C GLU A 110 22.73 -34.36 2.49
N LYS A 111 23.23 -33.89 3.64
CA LYS A 111 23.48 -32.45 3.87
C LYS A 111 24.84 -31.92 3.37
N ILE A 112 25.69 -32.77 2.81
CA ILE A 112 27.11 -32.47 2.53
C ILE A 112 27.35 -31.71 1.20
N ILE A 113 26.39 -31.68 0.27
CA ILE A 113 26.69 -31.43 -1.17
C ILE A 113 26.51 -29.97 -1.65
N GLY A 114 25.83 -29.07 -0.93
CA GLY A 114 25.15 -27.94 -1.60
C GLY A 114 25.29 -26.50 -1.05
N GLN A 115 26.49 -25.99 -0.68
CA GLN A 115 26.56 -24.62 -0.12
C GLN A 115 27.85 -23.79 -0.35
N GLU A 116 28.19 -23.47 -1.60
CA GLU A 116 29.12 -22.35 -1.93
C GLU A 116 28.61 -21.46 -3.07
N ALA A 117 28.03 -20.29 -2.74
CA ALA A 117 28.04 -19.03 -3.52
C ALA A 117 27.11 -17.96 -2.90
N GLY A 118 27.60 -16.73 -2.68
CA GLY A 118 26.72 -15.55 -2.55
C GLY A 118 27.01 -14.52 -1.44
N THR A 119 27.91 -13.57 -1.71
CA THR A 119 28.08 -12.27 -1.01
C THR A 119 28.78 -11.30 -1.98
N ALA A 120 28.56 -9.97 -2.00
CA ALA A 120 27.58 -9.11 -1.31
C ALA A 120 27.40 -7.80 -2.10
N TYR A 121 26.28 -7.09 -1.89
CA TYR A 121 26.07 -5.73 -2.40
C TYR A 121 26.63 -4.67 -1.44
N THR A 122 26.97 -3.47 -1.92
CA THR A 122 27.15 -2.28 -1.06
C THR A 122 26.65 -1.02 -1.77
N ARG A 123 26.17 -0.07 -0.96
CA ARG A 123 25.25 1.03 -1.31
C ARG A 123 25.85 2.35 -0.82
N THR A 124 25.84 3.38 -1.66
CA THR A 124 26.22 4.76 -1.32
C THR A 124 25.08 5.71 -1.70
N SER A 125 25.19 7.02 -1.42
CA SER A 125 24.03 7.93 -1.45
C SER A 125 24.37 9.40 -1.65
N ASN A 126 23.39 10.15 -2.18
CA ASN A 126 23.20 11.61 -2.07
C ASN A 126 24.22 12.53 -2.74
N LEU A 127 23.72 13.49 -3.53
CA LEU A 127 24.05 14.90 -3.31
C LEU A 127 22.89 15.82 -3.74
N LYS A 128 22.78 16.98 -3.07
CA LYS A 128 21.80 18.05 -3.37
C LYS A 128 22.48 19.25 -4.03
N ARG A 129 21.63 20.11 -4.63
CA ARG A 129 21.67 21.59 -4.53
C ARG A 129 22.46 22.36 -5.59
N LEU A 130 21.76 23.32 -6.24
CA LEU A 130 22.15 24.73 -6.50
C LEU A 130 20.98 25.44 -7.22
N SER A 131 20.32 26.40 -6.56
CA SER A 131 20.37 27.87 -6.79
C SER A 131 19.61 28.37 -8.03
N ASN A 132 18.45 29.02 -7.86
CA ASN A 132 18.28 30.47 -7.65
C ASN A 132 18.71 31.36 -8.84
N TYR A 133 17.74 31.84 -9.60
CA TYR A 133 17.75 33.15 -10.27
C TYR A 133 16.32 33.69 -10.37
N GLY A 134 16.14 34.98 -10.14
CA GLY A 134 14.91 35.73 -10.37
C GLY A 134 15.24 37.22 -10.54
N LEU A 135 14.39 38.00 -11.23
CA LEU A 135 14.60 39.44 -11.39
C LEU A 135 13.30 40.21 -11.74
N SER A 136 13.14 41.37 -11.08
CA SER A 136 12.38 42.63 -11.38
C SER A 136 11.43 42.67 -12.59
N THR A 137 10.19 43.18 -12.54
CA THR A 137 9.61 44.41 -11.93
C THR A 137 10.13 45.73 -12.53
N TYR A 138 9.21 46.54 -13.09
CA TYR A 138 9.43 47.91 -13.58
C TYR A 138 8.27 48.81 -13.10
N LEU A 139 8.56 50.10 -12.85
CA LEU A 139 7.62 51.15 -12.45
C LEU A 139 7.98 52.47 -13.16
N GLU A 140 6.97 53.25 -13.56
CA GLU A 140 6.96 54.71 -13.80
C GLU A 140 5.46 55.08 -13.91
N ASP A 141 4.83 55.77 -12.95
CA ASP A 141 4.94 57.18 -12.49
C ASP A 141 4.24 58.22 -13.40
N ARG A 142 3.23 58.89 -12.84
CA ARG A 142 3.03 60.34 -12.99
C ARG A 142 2.02 60.90 -11.98
N SER A 143 2.26 62.15 -11.57
CA SER A 143 1.53 62.87 -10.51
C SER A 143 0.78 64.10 -11.04
N VAL A 144 -0.34 64.49 -10.39
CA VAL A 144 -0.86 65.88 -10.28
C VAL A 144 -1.69 66.04 -8.99
N ARG A 145 -1.55 67.18 -8.29
CA ARG A 145 -2.40 67.61 -7.16
C ARG A 145 -3.60 68.44 -7.63
N SER A 146 -4.74 68.34 -6.94
CA SER A 146 -5.57 69.51 -6.63
C SER A 146 -6.46 69.25 -5.41
N ASN A 147 -6.97 70.32 -4.79
CA ASN A 147 -7.62 70.35 -3.48
C ASN A 147 -9.02 70.97 -3.60
N GLY A 148 -10.04 70.46 -2.90
CA GLY A 148 -11.32 71.18 -2.73
C GLY A 148 -12.62 70.37 -2.62
N GLY A 149 -13.33 70.57 -1.51
CA GLY A 149 -14.80 70.65 -1.44
C GLY A 149 -15.64 69.39 -1.71
N VAL A 150 -16.11 68.73 -0.65
CA VAL A 150 -17.17 67.70 -0.75
C VAL A 150 -18.53 68.37 -1.02
N GLY A 151 -18.90 68.44 -2.29
CA GLY A 151 -20.23 68.86 -2.74
C GLY A 151 -21.23 67.69 -2.75
N LYS A 152 -22.46 67.94 -2.30
CA LYS A 152 -23.59 66.98 -2.31
C LYS A 152 -23.84 66.52 -3.77
N PRO A 153 -24.03 65.21 -4.06
CA PRO A 153 -24.17 64.74 -5.44
C PRO A 153 -25.41 65.35 -6.10
N SER A 154 -25.21 66.02 -7.23
CA SER A 154 -26.31 66.58 -8.03
C SER A 154 -27.14 65.47 -8.66
N SER A 155 -28.46 65.61 -8.64
CA SER A 155 -29.43 64.67 -9.21
C SER A 155 -29.01 64.13 -10.58
N PHE A 156 -29.12 62.81 -10.78
CA PHE A 156 -28.75 62.10 -12.02
C PHE A 156 -29.34 62.75 -13.29
N TYR A 157 -30.57 63.23 -13.23
CA TYR A 157 -31.23 63.92 -14.35
C TYR A 157 -30.51 65.21 -14.78
N LYS A 158 -29.79 65.88 -13.87
CA LYS A 158 -28.98 67.08 -14.18
C LYS A 158 -27.69 66.71 -14.92
N LEU A 159 -27.12 65.53 -14.67
CA LEU A 159 -26.00 64.97 -15.44
C LEU A 159 -26.46 64.49 -16.82
N LEU A 160 -27.66 63.90 -16.91
CA LEU A 160 -28.27 63.47 -18.17
C LEU A 160 -28.71 64.67 -19.05
N ALA A 161 -29.08 65.80 -18.44
CA ALA A 161 -29.33 67.05 -19.14
C ALA A 161 -28.05 67.67 -19.76
N LEU A 162 -26.88 67.44 -19.17
CA LEU A 162 -25.59 67.91 -19.70
C LEU A 162 -25.15 67.16 -20.97
N SER A 163 -25.63 65.94 -21.23
CA SER A 163 -25.38 65.18 -22.46
C SER A 163 -26.44 65.37 -23.56
N SER A 164 -27.40 66.29 -23.33
CA SER A 164 -28.46 66.64 -24.29
C SER A 164 -28.02 66.96 -25.74
N PRO A 165 -26.87 67.60 -26.05
CA PRO A 165 -26.49 67.85 -27.44
C PRO A 165 -26.19 66.59 -28.27
N GLU A 166 -25.98 65.42 -27.64
CA GLU A 166 -25.64 64.16 -28.34
C GLU A 166 -26.70 63.04 -28.17
N TRP A 167 -27.93 63.38 -27.76
CA TRP A 167 -28.99 62.41 -27.43
C TRP A 167 -29.22 61.29 -28.48
N LYS A 168 -29.01 61.58 -29.77
CA LYS A 168 -29.10 60.59 -30.86
C LYS A 168 -28.10 59.43 -30.69
N LYS A 169 -26.87 59.71 -30.27
CA LYS A 169 -25.85 58.67 -30.01
C LYS A 169 -26.22 57.82 -28.80
N ALA A 170 -26.79 58.43 -27.77
CA ALA A 170 -27.26 57.73 -26.56
C ALA A 170 -28.40 56.74 -26.87
N ILE A 171 -29.33 57.09 -27.77
CA ILE A 171 -30.38 56.16 -28.23
C ILE A 171 -29.76 54.95 -28.95
N VAL A 172 -28.82 55.17 -29.87
CA VAL A 172 -28.11 54.07 -30.57
C VAL A 172 -27.34 53.17 -29.59
N GLY A 173 -26.69 53.77 -28.59
CA GLY A 173 -26.05 53.01 -27.51
C GLY A 173 -27.05 52.19 -26.69
N SER A 174 -28.22 52.76 -26.35
CA SER A 174 -29.27 52.07 -25.60
C SER A 174 -29.90 50.92 -26.39
N THR A 175 -30.12 51.07 -27.70
CA THR A 175 -30.65 49.97 -28.53
C THR A 175 -29.62 48.85 -28.69
N CYS A 176 -28.33 49.18 -28.83
CA CYS A 176 -27.24 48.20 -28.83
C CYS A 176 -27.15 47.44 -27.49
N ALA A 177 -27.24 48.15 -26.36
CA ALA A 177 -27.21 47.55 -25.03
C ALA A 177 -28.37 46.57 -24.78
N LEU A 178 -29.58 46.89 -25.28
CA LEU A 178 -30.74 45.98 -25.20
C LEU A 178 -30.51 44.69 -26.01
N LEU A 179 -29.97 44.81 -27.23
CA LEU A 179 -29.65 43.64 -28.05
C LEU A 179 -28.57 42.77 -27.41
N PHE A 180 -27.51 43.36 -26.87
CA PHE A 180 -26.44 42.62 -26.19
C PHE A 180 -26.92 41.96 -24.89
N GLY A 181 -27.77 42.63 -24.11
CA GLY A 181 -28.38 42.08 -22.90
C GLY A 181 -29.27 40.85 -23.16
N ALA A 182 -29.89 40.76 -24.34
CA ALA A 182 -30.70 39.60 -24.74
C ALA A 182 -29.87 38.35 -25.08
N VAL A 183 -28.57 38.47 -25.36
CA VAL A 183 -27.71 37.32 -25.73
C VAL A 183 -27.57 36.34 -24.56
N GLN A 184 -27.40 36.83 -23.34
CA GLN A 184 -27.19 36.01 -22.14
C GLN A 184 -28.37 35.07 -21.81
N PRO A 185 -29.64 35.51 -21.76
CA PRO A 185 -30.77 34.61 -21.54
C PRO A 185 -31.02 33.64 -22.70
N ILE A 186 -30.77 34.05 -23.95
CA ILE A 186 -30.87 33.15 -25.12
C ILE A 186 -29.83 32.02 -25.01
N TYR A 187 -28.58 32.34 -24.66
CA TYR A 187 -27.54 31.34 -24.44
C TYR A 187 -27.90 30.35 -23.32
N ALA A 188 -28.44 30.84 -22.21
CA ALA A 188 -28.91 30.00 -21.11
C ALA A 188 -30.04 29.03 -21.54
N PHE A 189 -30.98 29.48 -22.37
CA PHE A 189 -32.05 28.64 -22.91
C PHE A 189 -31.52 27.51 -23.82
N PHE A 190 -30.58 27.82 -24.72
CA PHE A 190 -29.94 26.79 -25.57
C PHE A 190 -29.16 25.77 -24.74
N LEU A 191 -28.38 26.22 -23.75
CA LEU A 191 -27.63 25.32 -22.86
C LEU A 191 -28.57 24.40 -22.06
N GLY A 192 -29.67 24.95 -21.52
CA GLY A 192 -30.71 24.19 -20.82
C GLY A 192 -31.40 23.16 -21.70
N SER A 193 -31.77 23.54 -22.93
CA SER A 193 -32.40 22.63 -23.91
C SER A 193 -31.47 21.50 -24.34
N MET A 194 -30.17 21.78 -24.50
CA MET A 194 -29.15 20.79 -24.83
C MET A 194 -28.98 19.77 -23.68
N ILE A 195 -28.88 20.25 -22.44
CA ILE A 195 -28.82 19.39 -21.24
C ILE A 195 -30.10 18.55 -21.12
N SER A 196 -31.28 19.15 -21.30
CA SER A 196 -32.56 18.44 -21.18
C SER A 196 -32.67 17.30 -22.19
N THR A 197 -32.31 17.54 -23.45
CA THR A 197 -32.34 16.51 -24.49
C THR A 197 -31.34 15.38 -24.21
N PHE A 198 -30.13 15.73 -23.73
CA PHE A 198 -29.10 14.74 -23.40
C PHE A 198 -29.48 13.87 -22.19
N LEU A 199 -30.12 14.45 -21.17
CA LEU A 199 -30.58 13.71 -19.99
C LEU A 199 -31.80 12.83 -20.31
N SER A 200 -32.83 13.35 -20.98
CA SER A 200 -34.00 12.53 -21.35
C SER A 200 -33.63 11.36 -22.28
N SER A 201 -32.57 11.51 -23.09
CA SER A 201 -32.04 10.43 -23.92
C SER A 201 -31.20 9.40 -23.15
N ARG A 202 -30.81 9.63 -21.89
CA ARG A 202 -30.11 8.63 -21.06
C ARG A 202 -31.08 7.65 -20.41
N ASP A 203 -32.17 8.15 -19.84
CA ASP A 203 -33.15 7.33 -19.12
C ASP A 203 -33.78 6.26 -20.04
N GLU A 204 -34.02 6.58 -21.31
CA GLU A 204 -34.52 5.63 -22.32
C GLU A 204 -33.47 4.58 -22.78
N ILE A 205 -32.18 4.82 -22.52
CA ILE A 205 -31.09 3.90 -22.83
C ILE A 205 -30.84 2.93 -21.68
N GLU A 206 -30.87 3.38 -20.41
CA GLU A 206 -30.55 2.52 -19.27
C GLU A 206 -31.53 1.33 -19.12
N ASP A 207 -32.84 1.54 -19.31
CA ASP A 207 -33.85 0.46 -19.23
C ASP A 207 -33.79 -0.57 -20.37
N LYS A 208 -33.08 -0.27 -21.47
CA LYS A 208 -33.08 -1.08 -22.70
C LYS A 208 -31.76 -1.83 -22.93
N VAL A 209 -30.74 -1.55 -22.13
CA VAL A 209 -29.36 -1.99 -22.36
C VAL A 209 -29.00 -3.15 -21.43
N ILE A 210 -29.39 -4.36 -21.86
CA ILE A 210 -28.94 -5.65 -21.27
C ILE A 210 -27.42 -5.87 -21.50
N VAL A 211 -26.82 -5.15 -22.43
CA VAL A 211 -25.40 -5.26 -22.80
C VAL A 211 -24.60 -4.18 -22.05
N PRO A 212 -23.72 -4.52 -21.10
CA PRO A 212 -22.98 -3.50 -20.34
C PRO A 212 -22.23 -2.53 -21.27
N PRO A 213 -22.12 -1.25 -20.88
CA PRO A 213 -21.61 -0.19 -21.76
C PRO A 213 -20.24 -0.57 -22.33
N MET A 214 -20.05 -0.35 -23.63
CA MET A 214 -18.89 -0.88 -24.37
C MET A 214 -17.53 -0.56 -23.73
N GLY A 215 -17.40 0.58 -23.03
CA GLY A 215 -16.20 0.92 -22.26
C GLY A 215 -15.88 -0.10 -21.14
N GLU A 216 -16.87 -0.55 -20.37
CA GLU A 216 -16.68 -1.54 -19.31
C GLU A 216 -16.20 -2.90 -19.88
N LEU A 217 -16.80 -3.33 -21.00
CA LEU A 217 -16.37 -4.53 -21.72
C LEU A 217 -14.94 -4.42 -22.27
N ILE A 218 -14.53 -3.25 -22.73
CA ILE A 218 -13.16 -2.98 -23.21
C ILE A 218 -12.18 -2.99 -22.03
N THR A 219 -12.44 -2.24 -20.96
CA THR A 219 -11.61 -2.24 -19.73
C THR A 219 -11.48 -3.65 -19.16
N LYS A 220 -12.56 -4.42 -19.10
CA LYS A 220 -12.53 -5.83 -18.68
C LYS A 220 -11.60 -6.67 -19.56
N ARG A 221 -11.76 -6.63 -20.88
CA ARG A 221 -10.90 -7.37 -21.83
C ARG A 221 -9.44 -6.94 -21.74
N ILE A 222 -9.15 -5.66 -21.53
CA ILE A 222 -7.78 -5.15 -21.35
C ILE A 222 -7.18 -5.73 -20.07
N ARG A 223 -7.89 -5.68 -18.93
CA ARG A 223 -7.43 -6.29 -17.67
C ARG A 223 -7.18 -7.79 -17.80
N GLU A 224 -8.11 -8.52 -18.41
CA GLU A 224 -7.98 -9.97 -18.66
C GLU A 224 -6.78 -10.29 -19.58
N SER A 225 -6.59 -9.52 -20.66
CA SER A 225 -5.47 -9.71 -21.59
C SER A 225 -4.11 -9.34 -20.99
N MET A 226 -4.04 -8.25 -20.22
CA MET A 226 -2.83 -7.85 -19.48
C MET A 226 -2.46 -8.89 -18.42
N LEU A 227 -3.43 -9.34 -17.61
CA LEU A 227 -3.18 -10.36 -16.58
C LEU A 227 -2.75 -11.69 -17.22
N ALA A 228 -3.40 -12.12 -18.31
CA ALA A 228 -2.99 -13.31 -19.05
C ALA A 228 -1.55 -13.21 -19.57
N LYS A 229 -1.14 -12.06 -20.12
CA LYS A 229 0.25 -11.81 -20.53
C LYS A 229 1.23 -11.82 -19.36
N VAL A 230 0.89 -11.18 -18.24
CA VAL A 230 1.73 -11.21 -17.03
C VAL A 230 2.00 -12.64 -16.58
N LEU A 231 0.99 -13.51 -16.61
CA LEU A 231 1.12 -14.93 -16.26
C LEU A 231 1.91 -15.78 -17.28
N THR A 232 2.27 -15.23 -18.46
CA THR A 232 3.16 -15.91 -19.43
C THR A 232 4.64 -15.59 -19.25
N PHE A 233 5.01 -14.65 -18.38
CA PHE A 233 6.42 -14.37 -18.11
C PHE A 233 7.07 -15.48 -17.26
N GLU A 234 8.37 -15.68 -17.48
CA GLU A 234 9.18 -16.57 -16.65
C GLU A 234 9.26 -16.08 -15.20
N VAL A 235 9.48 -17.00 -14.25
CA VAL A 235 9.52 -16.69 -12.82
C VAL A 235 10.51 -15.57 -12.49
N GLY A 236 11.66 -15.53 -13.16
CA GLY A 236 12.69 -14.50 -12.96
C GLY A 236 12.27 -13.07 -13.34
N TRP A 237 11.17 -12.88 -14.07
CA TRP A 237 10.56 -11.56 -14.28
C TRP A 237 9.94 -11.01 -12.99
N PHE A 238 9.33 -11.89 -12.18
CA PHE A 238 8.72 -11.53 -10.89
C PHE A 238 9.74 -11.33 -9.75
N ASP A 239 11.00 -11.70 -9.96
CA ASP A 239 12.09 -11.50 -9.00
C ASP A 239 12.73 -10.09 -9.09
N GLN A 240 12.31 -9.25 -10.05
CA GLN A 240 12.78 -7.87 -10.19
C GLN A 240 12.22 -6.96 -9.09
N GLU A 241 13.04 -6.11 -8.48
CA GLU A 241 12.65 -5.29 -7.31
C GLU A 241 11.47 -4.34 -7.58
N ASP A 242 11.34 -3.85 -8.81
CA ASP A 242 10.24 -2.98 -9.25
C ASP A 242 8.90 -3.74 -9.41
N ILE A 243 8.94 -5.07 -9.57
CA ILE A 243 7.83 -5.91 -9.98
C ILE A 243 7.22 -6.63 -8.76
N SER A 244 6.71 -5.83 -7.83
CA SER A 244 5.91 -6.34 -6.71
C SER A 244 4.48 -6.68 -7.12
N SER A 245 3.82 -7.59 -6.39
CA SER A 245 2.38 -7.87 -6.56
C SER A 245 1.51 -6.62 -6.37
N GLY A 246 1.96 -5.66 -5.56
CA GLY A 246 1.34 -4.34 -5.42
C GLY A 246 1.50 -3.47 -6.67
N ALA A 247 2.67 -3.48 -7.30
CA ALA A 247 2.94 -2.77 -8.55
C ALA A 247 2.08 -3.33 -9.70
N ILE A 248 2.07 -4.65 -9.89
CA ILE A 248 1.23 -5.32 -10.91
C ILE A 248 -0.26 -5.01 -10.69
N ARG A 249 -0.74 -5.04 -9.43
CA ARG A 249 -2.12 -4.66 -9.10
C ARG A 249 -2.43 -3.21 -9.46
N SER A 250 -1.50 -2.29 -9.19
CA SER A 250 -1.63 -0.86 -9.53
C SER A 250 -1.66 -0.65 -11.05
N MET A 251 -0.80 -1.34 -11.78
CA MET A 251 -0.73 -1.34 -13.25
C MET A 251 -2.07 -1.80 -13.86
N LEU A 252 -2.57 -2.97 -13.46
CA LEU A 252 -3.86 -3.52 -13.92
C LEU A 252 -5.07 -2.66 -13.53
N ALA A 253 -4.99 -1.91 -12.44
CA ALA A 253 -6.05 -0.98 -12.03
C ALA A 253 -6.06 0.27 -12.92
N ASN A 254 -4.91 0.93 -13.07
CA ASN A 254 -4.77 2.25 -13.68
C ASN A 254 -4.64 2.21 -15.22
N GLU A 255 -3.82 1.33 -15.79
CA GLU A 255 -3.56 1.31 -17.23
C GLU A 255 -4.74 0.78 -18.06
N ALA A 256 -5.65 0.04 -17.43
CA ALA A 256 -6.89 -0.40 -18.07
C ALA A 256 -8.05 0.62 -17.98
N ASN A 257 -7.82 1.75 -17.30
CA ASN A 257 -8.81 2.80 -17.09
C ASN A 257 -8.52 3.99 -18.03
N VAL A 258 -8.64 3.71 -19.33
CA VAL A 258 -8.45 4.65 -20.46
C VAL A 258 -9.75 5.40 -20.76
#